data_AF-H3H583-F1
#
_entry.id   AF-H3H583-F1
#
_cell.length_a   1.000
_cell.length_b   1.000
_cell.length_c   1.000
_cell.angle_alpha   90.00
_cell.angle_beta   90.00
_cell.angle_gamma   90.00
#
_symmetry.space_group_name_H-M   'P 1'
#
loop_
_entity.id
_entity.type
_entity.pdbx_description
1 polymer ?
#
loop_
_entity_poly.entity_id
_entity_poly.type
_entity_poly.pdbx_seq_one_letter_code
_entity_poly.pdbx_strand_id
1 'polypeptide(L)'
;MTSPPPPPPTPLVAASILTGSKRELSSLFHITEKVSSFLDTSVELPLHKACTFGSLKLLNRIWNSTIDLEHEIEPFWSVRSFLRSDKHYQDFQFTASLVEAVKQRNLEMVQWLFEHFPEWGVGREVVEAAAEVGALSILQFFGQNGRNLNPHDDDEEDEDENNREQRGIDWGYEDATKAAVAGHRDVVMWLYQYAGSYTRDDQKTTLAVIASGDVDLIQWLWERLDMPPGNGMREAAANGHIEMLELLEFQGYGGIDVGQLVKTAEAGQLNAGTR
;
A
#
# COMPACT_ATOMS: atom_id res chain seq x y z
N MET A 1 -17.39 3.53 27.79
CA MET A 1 -16.65 2.58 28.66
C MET A 1 -15.20 2.61 28.20
N THR A 2 -14.30 3.17 28.99
CA THR A 2 -12.88 3.30 28.62
C THR A 2 -12.23 1.92 28.70
N SER A 3 -11.64 1.48 27.59
CA SER A 3 -10.78 0.30 27.54
C SER A 3 -9.70 0.38 28.64
N PRO A 4 -9.37 -0.72 29.35
CA PRO A 4 -8.28 -0.71 30.32
C PRO A 4 -6.98 -0.28 29.62
N PRO A 5 -6.10 0.49 30.31
CA PRO A 5 -4.83 0.89 29.74
C PRO A 5 -4.03 -0.36 29.35
N PRO A 6 -3.51 -0.44 28.11
CA PRO A 6 -2.68 -1.57 27.71
C PRO A 6 -1.51 -1.78 28.68
N PRO A 7 -1.07 -3.04 28.90
CA PRO A 7 0.01 -3.33 29.83
C PRO A 7 1.30 -2.62 29.40
N PRO A 8 2.12 -2.15 30.37
CA PRO A 8 3.37 -1.46 30.07
C PRO A 8 4.30 -2.36 29.25
N PRO A 9 5.15 -1.78 28.38
CA PRO A 9 6.05 -2.55 27.54
C PRO A 9 6.97 -3.42 28.41
N THR A 10 7.15 -4.67 28.02
CA THR A 10 8.05 -5.60 28.72
C THR A 10 9.46 -5.00 28.85
N PRO A 11 10.13 -5.14 30.01
CA PRO A 11 11.44 -4.54 30.22
C PRO A 11 12.47 -5.11 29.24
N LEU A 12 13.36 -4.24 28.74
CA LEU A 12 14.45 -4.62 27.86
C LEU A 12 15.31 -5.70 28.53
N VAL A 13 15.66 -6.73 27.77
CA VAL A 13 16.51 -7.84 28.26
C VAL A 13 17.81 -7.32 28.86
N ALA A 14 18.40 -6.29 28.25
CA ALA A 14 19.61 -5.63 28.78
C ALA A 14 19.38 -5.00 30.16
N ALA A 15 18.25 -4.33 30.38
CA ALA A 15 17.90 -3.75 31.68
C ALA A 15 17.69 -4.85 32.73
N SER A 16 16.97 -5.91 32.38
CA SER A 16 16.75 -7.07 33.26
C SER A 16 18.03 -7.81 33.64
N ILE A 17 18.98 -7.94 32.70
CA ILE A 17 20.30 -8.54 32.98
C ILE A 17 21.12 -7.63 33.90
N LEU A 18 21.15 -6.32 33.63
CA LEU A 18 21.89 -5.35 34.44
C LEU A 18 21.37 -5.30 35.88
N THR A 19 20.05 -5.26 36.09
CA THR A 19 19.47 -5.24 37.43
C THR A 19 19.55 -6.61 38.12
N GLY A 20 19.42 -7.72 37.37
CA GLY A 20 19.60 -9.07 37.89
C GLY A 20 21.03 -9.39 38.30
N SER A 21 22.04 -8.77 37.66
CA SER A 21 23.46 -8.93 38.03
C SER A 21 23.83 -8.28 39.36
N LYS A 22 23.03 -7.33 39.85
CA LYS A 22 23.23 -6.62 41.12
C LYS A 22 22.23 -7.14 42.16
N ARG A 23 22.71 -7.92 43.14
CA ARG A 23 21.88 -8.51 44.23
C ARG A 23 21.03 -7.49 45.00
N GLU A 24 21.45 -6.23 45.06
CA GLU A 24 20.72 -5.14 45.72
C GLU A 24 19.52 -4.64 44.91
N LEU A 25 19.54 -4.82 43.58
CA LEU A 25 18.52 -4.33 42.66
C LEU A 25 17.61 -5.46 42.13
N SER A 26 18.00 -6.72 42.31
CA SER A 26 17.27 -7.89 41.78
C SER A 26 15.83 -8.05 42.31
N SER A 27 15.51 -7.44 43.46
CA SER A 27 14.16 -7.43 44.04
C SER A 27 13.36 -6.16 43.72
N LEU A 28 13.98 -5.15 43.08
CA LEU A 28 13.38 -3.84 42.84
C LEU A 28 12.88 -3.75 41.39
N PHE A 29 11.74 -4.42 41.13
CA PHE A 29 11.13 -4.48 39.80
C PHE A 29 10.86 -3.09 39.19
N HIS A 30 10.39 -2.13 39.99
CA HIS A 30 10.15 -0.76 39.56
C HIS A 30 11.42 -0.03 39.07
N ILE A 31 12.61 -0.36 39.59
CA ILE A 31 13.87 0.21 39.10
C ILE A 31 14.21 -0.40 37.74
N THR A 32 13.98 -1.69 37.56
CA THR A 32 14.17 -2.36 36.27
C THR A 32 13.26 -1.76 35.20
N GLU A 33 12.01 -1.46 35.55
CA GLU A 33 11.07 -0.78 34.65
C GLU A 33 11.51 0.65 34.32
N LYS A 34 11.92 1.46 35.31
CA LYS A 34 12.42 2.82 35.06
C LYS A 34 13.71 2.85 34.23
N VAL A 35 14.67 1.97 34.52
CA VAL A 35 15.91 1.86 33.74
C VAL A 35 15.60 1.37 32.32
N SER A 36 14.69 0.41 32.19
CA SER A 36 14.25 -0.04 30.86
C SER A 36 13.57 1.07 30.08
N SER A 37 12.66 1.83 30.70
CA SER A 37 11.97 2.96 30.07
C SER A 37 12.96 4.04 29.64
N PHE A 38 13.94 4.37 30.49
CA PHE A 38 14.99 5.33 30.17
C PHE A 38 15.90 4.89 29.02
N LEU A 39 16.27 3.61 28.95
CA LEU A 39 17.14 3.07 27.91
C LEU A 39 16.41 2.76 26.60
N ASP A 40 15.09 2.76 26.62
CA ASP A 40 14.29 2.42 25.46
C ASP A 40 14.22 3.62 24.51
N THR A 41 15.15 3.66 23.56
CA THR A 41 15.12 4.64 22.46
C THR A 41 14.26 4.16 21.28
N SER A 42 13.85 2.89 21.27
CA SER A 42 13.08 2.30 20.15
C SER A 42 11.70 2.90 20.00
N VAL A 43 11.21 3.51 21.08
CA VAL A 43 9.89 4.08 21.26
C VAL A 43 9.79 5.54 20.83
N GLU A 44 10.92 6.21 20.58
CA GLU A 44 10.98 7.50 19.88
C GLU A 44 11.06 7.33 18.35
N LEU A 45 11.11 6.08 17.87
CA LEU A 45 11.11 5.78 16.45
C LEU A 45 9.73 6.09 15.85
N PRO A 46 9.64 6.90 14.77
CA PRO A 46 8.39 7.08 14.05
C PRO A 46 7.81 5.75 13.59
N LEU A 47 6.49 5.60 13.69
CA LEU A 47 5.80 4.33 13.46
C LEU A 47 6.10 3.74 12.07
N HIS A 48 6.06 4.56 11.01
CA HIS A 48 6.39 4.09 9.66
C HIS A 48 7.83 3.57 9.53
N LYS A 49 8.80 4.16 10.25
CA LYS A 49 10.18 3.63 10.28
C LYS A 49 10.23 2.30 11.03
N ALA A 50 9.45 2.15 12.08
CA ALA A 50 9.34 0.87 12.79
C ALA A 50 8.73 -0.24 11.92
N CYS A 51 7.79 0.11 11.03
CA CYS A 51 7.20 -0.82 10.08
C CYS A 51 8.24 -1.42 9.12
N THR A 52 9.32 -0.70 8.78
CA THR A 52 10.41 -1.23 7.93
C THR A 52 11.08 -2.49 8.49
N PHE A 53 10.96 -2.75 9.80
CA PHE A 53 11.53 -3.92 10.46
C PHE A 53 10.60 -5.15 10.46
N GLY A 54 9.35 -5.04 9.97
CA GLY A 54 8.44 -6.18 9.91
C GLY A 54 7.96 -6.70 11.27
N SER A 55 8.21 -5.97 12.37
CA SER A 55 8.09 -6.52 13.73
C SER A 55 6.87 -5.97 14.49
N LEU A 56 5.80 -6.77 14.59
CA LEU A 56 4.63 -6.44 15.42
C LEU A 56 4.99 -6.25 16.89
N LYS A 57 6.03 -6.94 17.39
CA LYS A 57 6.52 -6.76 18.77
C LYS A 57 7.07 -5.35 18.98
N LEU A 58 7.78 -4.81 17.99
CA LEU A 58 8.27 -3.43 18.02
C LEU A 58 7.10 -2.43 17.92
N LEU A 59 6.14 -2.66 17.02
CA LEU A 59 4.97 -1.79 16.89
C LEU A 59 4.14 -1.76 18.18
N ASN A 60 3.86 -2.91 18.77
CA ASN A 60 3.20 -3.00 20.08
C ASN A 60 4.00 -2.32 21.19
N ARG A 61 5.34 -2.42 21.16
CA ARG A 61 6.20 -1.72 22.12
C ARG A 61 6.06 -0.20 21.98
N ILE A 62 6.17 0.33 20.76
CA ILE A 62 6.00 1.77 20.48
C ILE A 62 4.59 2.20 20.90
N TRP A 63 3.56 1.47 20.48
CA TRP A 63 2.17 1.80 20.75
C TRP A 63 1.82 1.76 22.24
N ASN A 64 2.20 0.72 22.98
CA ASN A 64 1.89 0.63 24.41
C ASN A 64 2.70 1.63 25.24
N SER A 65 3.90 1.96 24.80
CA SER A 65 4.73 2.93 25.50
C SER A 65 4.23 4.38 25.41
N THR A 66 3.16 4.63 24.66
CA THR A 66 2.51 5.96 24.55
C THR A 66 1.45 6.19 25.63
N ILE A 67 1.26 5.24 26.56
CA ILE A 67 0.22 5.27 27.60
C ILE A 67 0.66 6.05 28.85
N ASP A 68 1.96 6.19 29.08
CA ASP A 68 2.51 6.76 30.33
C ASP A 68 2.59 8.30 30.35
N LEU A 69 1.76 9.01 29.56
CA LEU A 69 1.62 10.47 29.67
C LEU A 69 0.74 10.80 30.89
N GLU A 70 1.22 10.45 32.08
CA GLU A 70 0.65 10.90 33.35
C GLU A 70 0.81 12.42 33.46
N HIS A 71 -0.32 13.11 33.26
CA HIS A 71 -0.80 14.34 33.90
C HIS A 71 0.22 15.47 34.25
N GLU A 72 -0.10 16.67 33.74
CA GLU A 72 0.31 18.02 34.23
C GLU A 72 1.60 18.66 33.70
N ILE A 73 2.14 18.23 32.56
CA ILE A 73 3.20 18.99 31.88
C ILE A 73 2.75 19.25 30.45
N GLU A 74 2.71 20.52 30.02
CA GLU A 74 2.48 20.90 28.62
C GLU A 74 3.31 19.96 27.72
N PRO A 75 2.70 19.38 26.66
CA PRO A 75 3.34 18.31 25.91
C PRO A 75 4.64 18.84 25.30
N PHE A 76 5.77 18.47 25.91
CA PHE A 76 7.08 18.61 25.29
C PHE A 76 7.06 17.84 23.96
N TRP A 77 7.71 18.40 22.94
CA TRP A 77 7.82 17.79 21.62
C TRP A 77 8.35 16.35 21.74
N SER A 78 7.51 15.37 21.44
CA SER A 78 7.88 13.96 21.32
C SER A 78 7.05 13.27 20.24
N VAL A 79 7.66 12.35 19.50
CA VAL A 79 7.02 11.60 18.40
C VAL A 79 5.76 10.87 18.88
N ARG A 80 5.80 10.36 20.12
CA ARG A 80 4.71 9.65 20.78
C ARG A 80 3.53 10.53 21.12
N SER A 81 3.79 11.74 21.62
CA SER A 81 2.73 12.70 21.94
C SER A 81 1.99 13.08 20.66
N PHE A 82 2.72 13.41 19.58
CA PHE A 82 2.11 13.73 18.29
C PHE A 82 1.30 12.57 17.71
N LEU A 83 1.77 11.32 17.86
CA LEU A 83 1.02 10.13 17.42
C LEU A 83 -0.35 10.00 18.09
N ARG A 84 -0.57 10.62 19.26
CA ARG A 84 -1.85 10.59 19.99
C ARG A 84 -2.68 11.85 19.83
N SER A 85 -2.04 13.02 19.71
CA SER A 85 -2.74 14.30 19.76
C SER A 85 -2.99 14.93 18.39
N ASP A 86 -2.13 14.68 17.41
CA ASP A 86 -2.15 15.38 16.12
C ASP A 86 -2.75 14.50 15.02
N LYS A 87 -3.91 14.93 14.49
CA LYS A 87 -4.65 14.20 13.47
C LYS A 87 -3.89 14.10 12.15
N HIS A 88 -3.20 15.16 11.73
CA HIS A 88 -2.43 15.16 10.48
C HIS A 88 -1.22 14.22 10.58
N TYR A 89 -0.59 14.18 11.74
CA TYR A 89 0.50 13.25 12.00
C TYR A 89 0.02 11.80 12.07
N GLN A 90 -1.16 11.53 12.65
CA GLN A 90 -1.77 10.21 12.63
C GLN A 90 -2.06 9.72 11.22
N ASP A 91 -2.69 10.56 10.40
CA ASP A 91 -2.97 10.27 9.00
C ASP A 91 -1.69 9.97 8.21
N PHE A 92 -0.68 10.84 8.36
CA PHE A 92 0.64 10.62 7.77
C PHE A 92 1.29 9.31 8.22
N GLN A 93 1.28 9.02 9.53
CA GLN A 93 1.87 7.79 10.06
C GLN A 93 1.10 6.55 9.61
N PHE A 94 -0.22 6.61 9.54
CA PHE A 94 -1.05 5.53 9.04
C PHE A 94 -0.74 5.22 7.58
N THR A 95 -0.79 6.24 6.71
CA THR A 95 -0.51 6.11 5.28
C THR A 95 0.91 5.62 5.02
N ALA A 96 1.92 6.25 5.64
CA ALA A 96 3.31 5.85 5.46
C ALA A 96 3.60 4.44 6.01
N SER A 97 3.01 4.07 7.14
CA SER A 97 3.16 2.72 7.71
C SER A 97 2.50 1.66 6.84
N LEU A 98 1.34 1.95 6.25
CA LEU A 98 0.66 1.06 5.32
C LEU A 98 1.49 0.84 4.06
N VAL A 99 2.07 1.89 3.47
CA VAL A 99 2.97 1.75 2.31
C VAL A 99 4.13 0.79 2.64
N GLU A 100 4.75 0.93 3.81
CA GLU A 100 5.86 0.04 4.21
C GLU A 100 5.40 -1.40 4.49
N ALA A 101 4.22 -1.60 5.07
CA ALA A 101 3.63 -2.92 5.29
C ALA A 101 3.30 -3.62 3.96
N VAL A 102 2.76 -2.85 3.00
CA VAL A 102 2.43 -3.29 1.65
C VAL A 102 3.66 -3.71 0.86
N LYS A 103 4.73 -2.91 0.88
CA LYS A 103 6.01 -3.26 0.23
C LYS A 103 6.57 -4.59 0.75
N GLN A 104 6.35 -4.88 2.03
CA GLN A 104 6.76 -6.14 2.66
C GLN A 104 5.75 -7.28 2.46
N ARG A 105 4.60 -7.03 1.81
CA ARG A 105 3.45 -7.95 1.69
C ARG A 105 3.00 -8.51 3.05
N ASN A 106 3.12 -7.71 4.11
CA ASN A 106 2.84 -8.14 5.48
C ASN A 106 1.38 -7.83 5.87
N LEU A 107 0.49 -8.78 5.60
CA LEU A 107 -0.94 -8.66 5.92
C LEU A 107 -1.21 -8.51 7.42
N GLU A 108 -0.44 -9.18 8.29
CA GLU A 108 -0.62 -9.07 9.74
C GLU A 108 -0.34 -7.64 10.23
N MET A 109 0.66 -6.98 9.65
CA MET A 109 0.96 -5.58 9.94
C MET A 109 -0.12 -4.64 9.41
N VAL A 110 -0.70 -4.92 8.25
CA VAL A 110 -1.84 -4.16 7.73
C VAL A 110 -3.05 -4.28 8.65
N GLN A 111 -3.37 -5.49 9.11
CA GLN A 111 -4.45 -5.73 10.07
C GLN A 111 -4.21 -4.98 11.38
N TRP A 112 -2.99 -5.03 11.90
CA TRP A 112 -2.59 -4.26 13.08
C TRP A 112 -2.80 -2.76 12.86
N LEU A 113 -2.40 -2.20 11.73
CA LEU A 113 -2.63 -0.78 11.43
C LEU A 113 -4.12 -0.44 11.34
N PHE A 114 -4.95 -1.31 10.77
CA PHE A 114 -6.40 -1.11 10.71
C PHE A 114 -7.04 -1.08 12.10
N GLU A 115 -6.63 -1.97 13.00
CA GLU A 115 -7.11 -2.02 14.39
C GLU A 115 -6.76 -0.75 15.19
N HIS A 116 -5.57 -0.20 14.95
CA HIS A 116 -5.04 0.93 15.74
C HIS A 116 -5.39 2.30 15.15
N PHE A 117 -5.80 2.36 13.88
CA PHE A 117 -6.19 3.59 13.17
C PHE A 117 -7.56 3.40 12.48
N PRO A 118 -8.67 3.28 13.24
CA PRO A 118 -9.99 3.01 12.68
C PRO A 118 -10.55 4.16 11.82
N GLU A 119 -10.18 5.40 12.12
CA GLU A 119 -10.78 6.60 11.50
C GLU A 119 -10.21 6.95 10.12
N TRP A 120 -9.08 6.37 9.72
CA TRP A 120 -8.31 6.82 8.56
C TRP A 120 -8.57 5.98 7.31
N GLY A 121 -8.83 6.64 6.18
CA GLY A 121 -9.03 5.97 4.89
C GLY A 121 -7.71 5.48 4.27
N VAL A 122 -7.81 4.51 3.36
CA VAL A 122 -6.65 4.09 2.55
C VAL A 122 -6.59 4.96 1.30
N GLY A 123 -5.62 5.86 1.26
CA GLY A 123 -5.39 6.74 0.10
C GLY A 123 -4.81 6.01 -1.11
N ARG A 124 -4.95 6.62 -2.28
CA ARG A 124 -4.48 6.10 -3.57
C ARG A 124 -3.03 5.61 -3.54
N GLU A 125 -2.15 6.29 -2.81
CA GLU A 125 -0.72 5.97 -2.74
C GLU A 125 -0.48 4.53 -2.25
N VAL A 126 -1.28 4.09 -1.28
CA VAL A 126 -1.20 2.75 -0.68
C VAL A 126 -1.77 1.71 -1.64
N VAL A 127 -2.90 2.00 -2.27
CA VAL A 127 -3.55 1.11 -3.25
C VAL A 127 -2.65 0.89 -4.45
N GLU A 128 -2.10 1.97 -5.00
CA GLU A 128 -1.12 1.97 -6.09
C GLU A 128 0.13 1.17 -5.73
N ALA A 129 0.68 1.34 -4.51
CA ALA A 129 1.82 0.56 -4.04
C ALA A 129 1.49 -0.93 -3.89
N ALA A 130 0.28 -1.26 -3.43
CA ALA A 130 -0.16 -2.65 -3.28
C ALA A 130 -0.39 -3.32 -4.63
N ALA A 131 -0.87 -2.56 -5.60
CA ALA A 131 -1.03 -3.01 -6.98
C ALA A 131 0.33 -3.23 -7.67
N GLU A 132 1.26 -2.29 -7.53
CA GLU A 132 2.63 -2.38 -8.05
C GLU A 132 3.39 -3.59 -7.48
N VAL A 133 3.26 -3.84 -6.17
CA VAL A 133 3.91 -4.98 -5.53
C VAL A 133 3.18 -6.28 -5.80
N GLY A 134 1.95 -6.28 -6.33
CA GLY A 134 1.19 -7.50 -6.58
C GLY A 134 0.64 -8.14 -5.31
N ALA A 135 0.32 -7.34 -4.30
CA ALA A 135 -0.16 -7.80 -2.99
C ALA A 135 -1.68 -8.04 -3.01
N LEU A 136 -2.14 -8.98 -3.84
CA LEU A 136 -3.57 -9.27 -4.04
C LEU A 136 -4.34 -9.55 -2.74
N SER A 137 -3.73 -10.28 -1.80
CA SER A 137 -4.35 -10.57 -0.50
C SER A 137 -4.62 -9.31 0.33
N ILE A 138 -3.75 -8.30 0.23
CA ILE A 138 -3.93 -7.02 0.91
C ILE A 138 -5.00 -6.18 0.22
N LEU A 139 -5.03 -6.16 -1.13
CA LEU A 139 -6.10 -5.48 -1.88
C LEU A 139 -7.48 -6.10 -1.59
N GLN A 140 -7.56 -7.42 -1.53
CA GLN A 140 -8.77 -8.13 -1.11
C GLN A 140 -9.18 -7.77 0.32
N PHE A 141 -8.22 -7.66 1.24
CA PHE A 141 -8.47 -7.22 2.60
C PHE A 141 -9.02 -5.77 2.63
N PHE A 142 -8.46 -4.85 1.84
CA PHE A 142 -8.98 -3.48 1.72
C PHE A 142 -10.42 -3.48 1.22
N GLY A 143 -10.74 -4.26 0.18
CA GLY A 143 -12.10 -4.35 -0.36
C GLY A 143 -13.11 -4.99 0.59
N GLN A 144 -12.67 -5.85 1.51
CA GLN A 144 -13.54 -6.47 2.53
C GLN A 144 -13.76 -5.57 3.77
N ASN A 145 -12.87 -4.61 4.02
CA ASN A 145 -12.84 -3.81 5.25
C ASN A 145 -13.00 -2.30 4.99
N GLY A 146 -13.46 -1.91 3.80
CA GLY A 146 -13.66 -0.52 3.46
C GLY A 146 -14.63 -0.31 2.32
N ARG A 147 -15.20 0.90 2.27
CA ARG A 147 -16.09 1.37 1.20
C ARG A 147 -15.28 2.06 0.11
N ASN A 148 -15.78 2.02 -1.12
CA ASN A 148 -15.16 2.73 -2.23
C ASN A 148 -15.29 4.25 -2.04
N LEU A 149 -14.20 4.99 -2.19
CA LEU A 149 -14.22 6.45 -2.29
C LEU A 149 -14.32 6.82 -3.77
N ASN A 150 -15.53 7.14 -4.22
CA ASN A 150 -15.74 7.73 -5.54
C ASN A 150 -15.67 9.26 -5.42
N PRO A 151 -14.77 9.96 -6.15
CA PRO A 151 -14.72 11.43 -6.19
C PRO A 151 -15.94 12.14 -6.84
N HIS A 152 -17.06 11.44 -7.03
CA HIS A 152 -18.32 11.94 -7.62
C HIS A 152 -19.50 11.67 -6.68
N ASP A 153 -19.26 10.97 -5.57
CA ASP A 153 -20.26 10.69 -4.54
C ASP A 153 -20.30 11.82 -3.49
N ASP A 154 -19.83 13.03 -3.83
CA ASP A 154 -20.01 14.23 -2.99
C ASP A 154 -21.49 14.68 -2.92
N ASP A 155 -22.39 14.11 -3.74
CA ASP A 155 -23.77 14.59 -3.90
C ASP A 155 -24.91 13.58 -3.64
N GLU A 156 -24.68 12.31 -3.24
CA GLU A 156 -25.83 11.42 -2.95
C GLU A 156 -25.79 10.74 -1.58
N GLU A 157 -26.91 10.94 -0.89
CA GLU A 157 -27.33 10.40 0.38
C GLU A 157 -27.40 8.85 0.31
N ASP A 158 -26.27 8.17 0.45
CA ASP A 158 -26.31 6.73 0.76
C ASP A 158 -26.82 6.57 2.21
N GLU A 159 -28.13 6.44 2.33
CA GLU A 159 -28.95 6.20 3.52
C GLU A 159 -28.74 4.79 4.14
N ASP A 160 -27.55 4.18 4.01
CA ASP A 160 -27.21 2.99 4.80
C ASP A 160 -26.45 3.42 6.05
N GLU A 161 -27.19 3.63 7.15
CA GLU A 161 -26.63 3.91 8.49
C GLU A 161 -25.56 2.87 8.90
N ASN A 162 -25.62 1.64 8.36
CA ASN A 162 -24.64 0.58 8.58
C ASN A 162 -23.30 0.75 7.82
N ASN A 163 -23.22 1.61 6.80
CA ASN A 163 -22.02 1.79 5.98
C ASN A 163 -21.21 3.06 6.33
N ARG A 164 -21.75 3.90 7.22
CA ARG A 164 -21.06 5.12 7.70
C ARG A 164 -19.81 4.82 8.54
N GLU A 165 -19.69 3.61 9.06
CA GLU A 165 -18.57 3.19 9.91
C GLU A 165 -17.39 2.57 9.12
N GLN A 166 -17.54 2.30 7.83
CA GLN A 166 -16.47 1.71 7.03
C GLN A 166 -15.51 2.78 6.51
N ARG A 167 -14.20 2.54 6.67
CA ARG A 167 -13.18 3.44 6.15
C ARG A 167 -13.26 3.52 4.62
N GLY A 168 -12.97 4.69 4.08
CA GLY A 168 -12.89 4.87 2.64
C GLY A 168 -11.61 4.30 2.05
N ILE A 169 -11.70 3.64 0.90
CA ILE A 169 -10.59 3.16 0.08
C ILE A 169 -10.64 3.87 -1.27
N ASP A 170 -9.58 4.58 -1.61
CA ASP A 170 -9.45 5.36 -2.85
C ASP A 170 -8.88 4.48 -3.97
N TRP A 171 -9.79 3.81 -4.69
CA TRP A 171 -9.46 2.95 -5.83
C TRP A 171 -9.33 3.76 -7.13
N GLY A 172 -8.48 3.29 -8.05
CA GLY A 172 -8.37 3.81 -9.40
C GLY A 172 -7.07 4.53 -9.71
N TYR A 173 -7.16 5.57 -10.54
CA TYR A 173 -6.02 6.30 -11.09
C TYR A 173 -5.00 5.38 -11.79
N GLU A 174 -3.84 5.16 -11.16
CA GLU A 174 -2.74 4.35 -11.69
C GLU A 174 -2.65 2.96 -11.04
N ASP A 175 -3.61 2.54 -10.22
CA ASP A 175 -3.58 1.24 -9.55
C ASP A 175 -3.42 0.08 -10.55
N ALA A 176 -4.31 -0.01 -11.53
CA ALA A 176 -4.30 -1.06 -12.55
C ALA A 176 -3.12 -0.90 -13.51
N THR A 177 -2.72 0.34 -13.84
CA THR A 177 -1.53 0.60 -14.66
C THR A 177 -0.27 0.11 -13.97
N LYS A 178 -0.07 0.39 -12.67
CA LYS A 178 1.11 -0.05 -11.92
C LYS A 178 1.14 -1.57 -11.78
N ALA A 179 0.00 -2.21 -11.54
CA ALA A 179 -0.10 -3.67 -11.57
C ALA A 179 0.27 -4.24 -12.95
N ALA A 180 -0.23 -3.63 -14.04
CA ALA A 180 0.08 -4.06 -15.41
C ALA A 180 1.57 -3.92 -15.74
N VAL A 181 2.18 -2.76 -15.42
CA VAL A 181 3.63 -2.51 -15.61
C VAL A 181 4.47 -3.52 -14.81
N ALA A 182 4.04 -3.88 -13.61
CA ALA A 182 4.71 -4.88 -12.77
C ALA A 182 4.44 -6.34 -13.19
N GLY A 183 3.57 -6.57 -14.18
CA GLY A 183 3.24 -7.92 -14.67
C GLY A 183 2.29 -8.69 -13.75
N HIS A 184 1.51 -8.02 -12.91
CA HIS A 184 0.56 -8.62 -11.97
C HIS A 184 -0.84 -8.74 -12.60
N ARG A 185 -0.96 -9.66 -13.56
CA ARG A 185 -2.21 -9.95 -14.30
C ARG A 185 -3.41 -10.23 -13.38
N ASP A 186 -3.19 -11.00 -12.32
CA ASP A 186 -4.21 -11.35 -11.32
C ASP A 186 -4.76 -10.13 -10.59
N VAL A 187 -3.89 -9.19 -10.25
CA VAL A 187 -4.29 -7.91 -9.64
C VAL A 187 -5.07 -7.05 -10.62
N VAL A 188 -4.63 -6.91 -11.88
CA VAL A 188 -5.37 -6.13 -12.90
C VAL A 188 -6.78 -6.69 -13.07
N MET A 189 -6.92 -8.00 -13.25
CA MET A 189 -8.23 -8.65 -13.38
C MET A 189 -9.10 -8.43 -12.14
N TRP A 190 -8.53 -8.58 -10.94
CA TRP A 190 -9.28 -8.38 -9.70
C TRP A 190 -9.75 -6.92 -9.53
N LEU A 191 -8.90 -5.94 -9.87
CA LEU A 191 -9.27 -4.52 -9.79
C LEU A 191 -10.47 -4.20 -10.69
N TYR A 192 -10.44 -4.63 -11.96
CA TYR A 192 -11.56 -4.40 -12.90
C TYR A 192 -12.82 -5.23 -12.64
N GLN A 193 -12.71 -6.32 -11.87
CA GLN A 193 -13.86 -7.15 -11.51
C GLN A 193 -14.54 -6.68 -10.23
N TYR A 194 -13.76 -6.26 -9.22
CA TYR A 194 -14.25 -6.09 -7.85
C TYR A 194 -13.98 -4.72 -7.26
N ALA A 195 -12.87 -4.08 -7.60
CA ALA A 195 -12.55 -2.73 -7.11
C ALA A 195 -13.05 -1.70 -8.14
N GLY A 196 -14.36 -1.45 -8.20
CA GLY A 196 -14.92 -0.45 -9.11
C GLY A 196 -14.24 0.92 -8.96
N SER A 197 -13.96 1.62 -10.05
CA SER A 197 -13.55 3.04 -10.03
C SER A 197 -13.61 3.59 -11.45
N TYR A 198 -14.21 4.76 -11.64
CA TYR A 198 -14.28 5.45 -12.93
C TYR A 198 -13.07 6.38 -13.16
N THR A 199 -12.15 6.49 -12.20
CA THR A 199 -10.96 7.35 -12.30
C THR A 199 -9.77 6.66 -12.94
N ARG A 200 -9.88 5.36 -13.28
CA ARG A 200 -8.79 4.60 -13.91
C ARG A 200 -8.49 5.11 -15.30
N ASP A 201 -7.20 5.20 -15.60
CA ASP A 201 -6.72 5.44 -16.95
C ASP A 201 -6.65 4.10 -17.70
N ASP A 202 -7.77 3.72 -18.31
CA ASP A 202 -7.92 2.48 -19.06
C ASP A 202 -7.01 2.42 -20.28
N GLN A 203 -6.74 3.56 -20.92
CA GLN A 203 -5.82 3.63 -22.06
C GLN A 203 -4.38 3.37 -21.63
N LYS A 204 -3.93 4.00 -20.54
CA LYS A 204 -2.59 3.79 -20.00
C LYS A 204 -2.40 2.36 -19.50
N THR A 205 -3.42 1.79 -18.87
CA THR A 205 -3.42 0.38 -18.42
C THR A 205 -3.32 -0.58 -19.61
N THR A 206 -4.15 -0.36 -20.64
CA THR A 206 -4.12 -1.13 -21.90
C THR A 206 -2.74 -1.07 -22.56
N LEU A 207 -2.13 0.11 -22.64
CA LEU A 207 -0.80 0.28 -23.23
C LEU A 207 0.28 -0.46 -22.43
N ALA A 208 0.20 -0.43 -21.09
CA ALA A 208 1.12 -1.17 -20.23
C ALA A 208 1.01 -2.69 -20.42
N VAL A 209 -0.20 -3.22 -20.62
CA VAL A 209 -0.42 -4.64 -20.91
C VAL A 209 0.10 -5.01 -22.31
N ILE A 210 -0.10 -4.15 -23.31
CA ILE A 210 0.48 -4.35 -24.65
C ILE A 210 2.01 -4.37 -24.57
N ALA A 211 2.58 -3.44 -23.81
CA ALA A 211 4.02 -3.34 -23.60
C ALA A 211 4.59 -4.57 -22.86
N SER A 212 3.82 -5.23 -21.99
CA SER A 212 4.26 -6.47 -21.31
C SER A 212 4.07 -7.73 -22.16
N GLY A 213 3.30 -7.65 -23.26
CA GLY A 213 3.05 -8.76 -24.16
C GLY A 213 2.00 -9.77 -23.66
N ASP A 214 1.20 -9.42 -22.65
CA ASP A 214 0.16 -10.31 -22.11
C ASP A 214 -1.09 -10.32 -23.02
N VAL A 215 -1.05 -11.17 -24.04
CA VAL A 215 -2.07 -11.35 -25.09
C VAL A 215 -3.45 -11.68 -24.50
N ASP A 216 -3.50 -12.54 -23.48
CA ASP A 216 -4.78 -12.92 -22.89
C ASP A 216 -5.39 -11.77 -22.07
N LEU A 217 -4.57 -11.06 -21.29
CA LEU A 217 -5.04 -9.96 -20.46
C LEU A 217 -5.54 -8.81 -21.33
N ILE A 218 -4.86 -8.50 -22.43
CA ILE A 218 -5.29 -7.41 -23.31
C ILE A 218 -6.61 -7.74 -24.02
N GLN A 219 -6.80 -8.99 -24.47
CA GLN A 219 -8.07 -9.44 -25.05
C GLN A 219 -9.19 -9.33 -24.02
N TRP A 220 -8.94 -9.79 -22.79
CA TRP A 220 -9.90 -9.66 -21.70
C TRP A 220 -10.24 -8.20 -21.38
N LEU A 221 -9.26 -7.30 -21.37
CA LEU A 221 -9.50 -5.86 -21.12
C LEU A 221 -10.33 -5.21 -22.22
N TRP A 222 -10.05 -5.49 -23.50
CA TRP A 222 -10.83 -4.96 -24.62
C TRP A 222 -12.30 -5.41 -24.54
N GLU A 223 -12.55 -6.69 -24.25
CA GLU A 223 -13.90 -7.21 -24.06
C GLU A 223 -14.59 -6.59 -22.84
N ARG A 224 -13.87 -6.46 -21.72
CA ARG A 224 -14.42 -5.97 -20.45
C ARG A 224 -14.80 -4.49 -20.51
N LEU A 225 -14.01 -3.68 -21.21
CA LEU A 225 -14.13 -2.22 -21.26
C LEU A 225 -14.86 -1.73 -22.51
N ASP A 226 -15.29 -2.64 -23.39
CA ASP A 226 -15.88 -2.34 -24.70
C ASP A 226 -15.01 -1.34 -25.49
N MET A 227 -13.69 -1.42 -25.31
CA MET A 227 -12.74 -0.55 -25.97
C MET A 227 -12.30 -1.18 -27.29
N PRO A 228 -12.18 -0.38 -28.37
CA PRO A 228 -11.53 -0.87 -29.56
C PRO A 228 -10.07 -1.24 -29.22
N PRO A 229 -9.49 -2.24 -29.91
CA PRO A 229 -8.10 -2.59 -29.71
C PRO A 229 -7.18 -1.36 -29.76
N GLY A 230 -6.28 -1.19 -28.79
CA GLY A 230 -5.43 -0.01 -28.72
C GLY A 230 -4.29 -0.04 -29.74
N ASN A 231 -3.69 1.12 -30.06
CA ASN A 231 -2.39 1.15 -30.74
C ASN A 231 -1.28 1.07 -29.69
N GLY A 232 -0.44 0.05 -29.77
CA GLY A 232 0.77 -0.09 -28.94
C GLY A 232 1.86 -0.90 -29.67
N MET A 233 1.87 -0.83 -31.02
CA MET A 233 2.81 -1.61 -31.83
C MET A 233 4.27 -1.25 -31.55
N ARG A 234 4.55 0.01 -31.22
CA ARG A 234 5.91 0.46 -30.92
C ARG A 234 6.41 -0.14 -29.63
N GLU A 235 5.56 -0.19 -28.61
CA GLU A 235 5.84 -0.75 -27.29
C GLU A 235 6.02 -2.27 -27.37
N ALA A 236 5.09 -2.96 -28.04
CA ALA A 236 5.19 -4.39 -28.29
C ALA A 236 6.46 -4.75 -29.09
N ALA A 237 6.79 -3.97 -30.13
CA ALA A 237 8.03 -4.15 -30.89
C ALA A 237 9.27 -3.86 -30.05
N ALA A 238 9.28 -2.79 -29.25
CA ALA A 238 10.40 -2.44 -28.37
C ALA A 238 10.76 -3.53 -27.37
N ASN A 239 9.77 -4.29 -26.93
CA ASN A 239 9.95 -5.38 -25.99
C ASN A 239 10.00 -6.77 -26.66
N GLY A 240 9.92 -6.82 -28.00
CA GLY A 240 10.06 -8.06 -28.77
C GLY A 240 8.86 -9.02 -28.67
N HIS A 241 7.66 -8.50 -28.38
CA HIS A 241 6.44 -9.30 -28.22
C HIS A 241 5.78 -9.61 -29.57
N ILE A 242 6.31 -10.62 -30.28
CA ILE A 242 5.85 -11.00 -31.63
C ILE A 242 4.36 -11.39 -31.66
N GLU A 243 3.91 -12.23 -30.71
CA GLU A 243 2.50 -12.65 -30.64
C GLU A 243 1.55 -11.46 -30.43
N MET A 244 1.98 -10.46 -29.65
CA MET A 244 1.24 -9.21 -29.47
C MET A 244 1.18 -8.39 -30.77
N LEU A 245 2.27 -8.34 -31.54
CA LEU A 245 2.29 -7.67 -32.85
C LEU A 245 1.35 -8.35 -33.85
N GLU A 246 1.36 -9.69 -33.91
CA GLU A 246 0.45 -10.47 -34.75
C GLU A 246 -1.01 -10.20 -34.37
N LEU A 247 -1.31 -10.14 -33.06
CA LEU A 247 -2.64 -9.78 -32.56
C LEU A 247 -3.04 -8.36 -33.00
N LEU A 248 -2.18 -7.36 -32.80
CA LEU A 248 -2.45 -5.97 -33.15
C LEU A 248 -2.61 -5.77 -34.66
N GLU A 249 -1.85 -6.50 -35.48
CA GLU A 249 -1.99 -6.52 -36.93
C GLU A 249 -3.33 -7.13 -37.36
N PHE A 250 -3.71 -8.27 -36.79
CA PHE A 250 -4.98 -8.93 -37.05
C PHE A 250 -6.18 -8.02 -36.73
N GLN A 251 -6.09 -7.22 -35.68
CA GLN A 251 -7.13 -6.27 -35.26
C GLN A 251 -7.18 -4.99 -36.12
N GLY A 252 -6.39 -4.88 -37.19
CA GLY A 252 -6.48 -3.79 -38.16
C GLY A 252 -5.73 -2.51 -37.80
N TYR A 253 -4.85 -2.54 -36.79
CA TYR A 253 -3.98 -1.40 -36.43
C TYR A 253 -2.67 -1.37 -37.25
N GLY A 254 -2.58 -2.22 -38.29
CA GLY A 254 -1.45 -2.35 -39.22
C GLY A 254 -1.34 -1.21 -40.24
N GLY A 255 -0.87 -0.04 -39.78
CA GLY A 255 -0.35 1.01 -40.66
C GLY A 255 1.18 0.91 -40.90
N ILE A 256 1.86 0.01 -40.18
CA ILE A 256 3.30 -0.12 -40.17
C ILE A 256 3.65 -1.57 -40.53
N ASP A 257 4.53 -1.75 -41.52
CA ASP A 257 5.06 -3.07 -41.91
C ASP A 257 5.70 -3.75 -40.69
N VAL A 258 5.01 -4.77 -40.15
CA VAL A 258 5.45 -5.54 -38.98
C VAL A 258 6.83 -6.14 -39.21
N GLY A 259 7.13 -6.55 -40.45
CA GLY A 259 8.44 -7.08 -40.82
C GLY A 259 9.56 -6.04 -40.74
N GLN A 260 9.26 -4.77 -40.97
CA GLN A 260 10.21 -3.66 -40.81
C GLN A 260 10.37 -3.26 -39.34
N LEU A 261 9.28 -3.28 -38.56
CA LEU A 261 9.26 -2.99 -37.11
C LEU A 261 10.02 -4.04 -36.29
N VAL A 262 9.84 -5.32 -36.61
CA VAL A 262 10.57 -6.42 -35.95
C VAL A 262 12.07 -6.30 -36.24
N LYS A 263 12.46 -5.99 -37.48
CA LYS A 263 13.86 -5.76 -37.83
C LYS A 263 14.46 -4.54 -37.13
N THR A 264 13.70 -3.45 -36.95
CA THR A 264 14.19 -2.27 -36.22
C THR A 264 14.25 -2.50 -34.72
N ALA A 265 13.37 -3.33 -34.16
CA ALA A 265 13.45 -3.81 -32.80
C ALA A 265 14.69 -4.69 -32.56
N GLU A 266 14.91 -5.70 -33.40
CA GLU A 266 16.10 -6.57 -33.37
C GLU A 266 17.40 -5.79 -33.53
N ALA A 267 17.38 -4.69 -34.29
CA ALA A 267 18.52 -3.79 -34.48
C ALA A 267 18.70 -2.75 -33.35
N GLY A 268 17.76 -2.63 -32.40
CA GLY A 268 17.79 -1.64 -31.32
C GLY A 268 17.55 -0.19 -31.77
N GLN A 269 16.87 0.03 -32.90
CA GLN A 269 16.77 1.33 -33.59
C GLN A 269 15.39 2.00 -33.48
N LEU A 270 14.63 1.74 -32.42
CA LEU A 270 13.23 2.21 -32.32
C LEU A 270 13.06 3.70 -31.96
N ASN A 271 14.14 4.39 -31.56
CA ASN A 271 14.10 5.81 -31.17
C ASN A 271 14.22 6.81 -32.34
N ALA A 272 14.28 6.37 -33.59
CA ALA A 272 14.67 7.21 -34.73
C ALA A 272 13.50 7.84 -35.54
N GLY A 273 12.24 7.71 -35.09
CA GLY A 273 11.07 8.02 -35.93
C GLY A 273 10.04 8.98 -35.31
N THR A 274 10.44 10.20 -34.97
CA THR A 274 9.51 11.33 -34.75
C THR A 274 9.79 12.45 -35.75
N ARG A 275 8.91 12.56 -36.75
CA ARG A 275 8.59 13.80 -37.45
C ARG A 275 7.11 13.82 -37.77
#